data_AF-A0A1D9QE65-F1
#
_entry.id   AF-A0A1D9QE65-F1
#
_cell.length_a   1.000
_cell.length_b   1.000
_cell.length_c   1.000
_cell.angle_alpha   90.00
_cell.angle_beta   90.00
_cell.angle_gamma   90.00
#
_symmetry.space_group_name_H-M   'P 1'
#
loop_
_entity.id
_entity.type
_entity.pdbx_description
1 polymer ?
#
loop_
_entity_poly.entity_id
_entity_poly.type
_entity_poly.pdbx_seq_one_letter_code
_entity_poly.pdbx_strand_id
1 'polypeptide(L)'
;MKAGFRRTGLIPFDPQAILSKLDIRIHTPTPPPFDLNLWISQTLHNPIEALSQSTLVKSRMARHQSSSPTPIFEIILALAKGTKRLVYENTLLNAENHTLQKANEVLSKRRHAKKTQSHQGGVLTEQETTDILSQQEIDIQIQYDERQNGGNSNRESSTSRCCSKCGKTGHNSRTCQNSIIDPRLLDS
;
A
#
# COMPACT_ATOMS: atom_id res chain seq x y z
N MET A 1 34.33 -96.07 4.31
CA MET A 1 32.87 -95.86 4.38
C MET A 1 32.43 -94.69 3.47
N LYS A 2 32.47 -94.82 2.13
CA LYS A 2 32.05 -93.74 1.20
C LYS A 2 30.97 -94.14 0.20
N ALA A 3 30.61 -95.42 0.12
CA ALA A 3 29.67 -95.93 -0.89
C ALA A 3 28.19 -95.91 -0.45
N GLY A 4 27.89 -95.89 0.85
CA GLY A 4 26.52 -96.01 1.36
C GLY A 4 25.64 -94.76 1.18
N PHE A 5 26.21 -93.56 1.27
CA PHE A 5 25.44 -92.30 1.28
C PHE A 5 24.89 -91.88 -0.09
N ARG A 6 25.47 -92.36 -1.20
CA ARG A 6 24.98 -92.04 -2.55
C ARG A 6 23.61 -92.65 -2.86
N ARG A 7 23.22 -93.74 -2.19
CA ARG A 7 21.95 -94.46 -2.46
C ARG A 7 20.73 -93.80 -1.82
N THR A 8 20.92 -92.95 -0.82
CA THR A 8 19.85 -92.24 -0.08
C THR A 8 19.65 -90.79 -0.53
N GLY A 9 20.37 -90.33 -1.57
CA GLY A 9 20.28 -88.94 -2.04
C GLY A 9 20.88 -87.91 -1.06
N LEU A 10 21.49 -88.37 0.03
CA LEU A 10 22.17 -87.52 1.00
C LEU A 10 23.57 -87.22 0.49
N ILE A 11 23.74 -86.02 -0.08
CA ILE A 11 25.03 -85.50 -0.51
C ILE A 11 25.88 -85.29 0.75
N PRO A 12 27.07 -85.90 0.87
CA PRO A 12 27.98 -85.62 1.99
C PRO A 12 28.28 -84.13 2.02
N PHE A 13 28.14 -83.52 3.21
CA PHE A 13 28.44 -82.11 3.45
C PHE A 13 29.84 -81.78 2.89
N ASP A 14 29.89 -80.98 1.83
CA ASP A 14 31.12 -80.45 1.25
C ASP A 14 31.37 -79.04 1.81
N PRO A 15 32.29 -78.91 2.79
CA PRO A 15 32.55 -77.61 3.41
C PRO A 15 33.11 -76.61 2.40
N GLN A 16 33.84 -77.06 1.37
CA GLN A 16 34.46 -76.18 0.37
C GLN A 16 33.42 -75.59 -0.59
N ALA A 17 32.37 -76.34 -0.92
CA ALA A 17 31.23 -75.83 -1.69
C ALA A 17 30.43 -74.75 -0.92
N ILE A 18 30.46 -74.77 0.41
CA ILE A 18 29.84 -73.74 1.25
C ILE A 18 30.76 -72.53 1.37
N LEU A 19 32.06 -72.75 1.64
CA LEU A 19 33.05 -71.67 1.77
C LEU A 19 33.19 -70.86 0.46
N SER A 20 33.16 -71.50 -0.70
CA SER A 20 33.17 -70.82 -2.00
C SER A 20 31.93 -69.96 -2.29
N LYS A 21 30.81 -70.21 -1.62
CA LYS A 21 29.60 -69.36 -1.69
C LYS A 21 29.59 -68.22 -0.67
N LEU A 22 30.44 -68.29 0.35
CA LEU A 22 30.58 -67.24 1.36
C LEU A 22 31.53 -66.11 0.94
N ASP A 23 32.27 -66.29 -0.17
CA ASP A 23 33.09 -65.24 -0.76
C ASP A 23 32.22 -64.25 -1.57
N ILE A 24 31.27 -63.63 -0.86
CA ILE A 24 30.40 -62.59 -1.41
C ILE A 24 31.26 -61.33 -1.47
N ARG A 25 31.80 -61.04 -2.66
CA ARG A 25 32.45 -59.76 -2.93
C ARG A 25 31.38 -58.67 -2.90
N ILE A 26 31.15 -58.07 -1.73
CA ILE A 26 30.23 -56.95 -1.55
C ILE A 26 30.82 -55.76 -2.33
N HIS A 27 30.45 -55.64 -3.60
CA HIS A 27 30.77 -54.47 -4.39
C HIS A 27 29.79 -53.38 -3.98
N THR A 28 30.23 -52.50 -3.07
CA THR A 28 29.52 -51.24 -2.81
C THR A 28 29.75 -50.35 -4.03
N PRO A 29 28.74 -50.10 -4.88
CA PRO A 29 28.91 -49.16 -5.98
C PRO A 29 29.31 -47.80 -5.41
N THR A 30 30.39 -47.23 -5.93
CA THR A 30 30.81 -45.88 -5.57
C THR A 30 29.62 -44.94 -5.81
N PRO A 31 29.16 -44.19 -4.81
CA PRO A 31 28.06 -43.26 -5.02
C PRO A 31 28.47 -42.25 -6.09
N PRO A 32 27.55 -41.83 -6.97
CA PRO A 32 27.84 -40.81 -7.96
C PRO A 32 28.42 -39.58 -7.27
N PRO A 33 29.38 -38.87 -7.90
CA PRO A 33 30.02 -37.71 -7.30
C PRO A 33 28.96 -36.71 -6.82
N PHE A 34 29.01 -36.41 -5.52
CA PHE A 34 28.13 -35.44 -4.89
C PHE A 34 28.63 -34.05 -5.24
N ASP A 35 27.87 -33.32 -6.06
CA ASP A 35 28.14 -31.92 -6.33
C ASP A 35 27.67 -31.09 -5.12
N LEU A 36 28.61 -30.78 -4.21
CA LEU A 36 28.40 -29.94 -3.04
C LEU A 36 27.85 -28.55 -3.41
N ASN A 37 28.05 -28.11 -4.66
CA ASN A 37 27.58 -26.82 -5.14
C ASN A 37 26.07 -26.74 -5.38
N LEU A 38 25.38 -27.90 -5.43
CA LEU A 38 23.93 -27.95 -5.66
C LEU A 38 23.10 -27.74 -4.38
N TRP A 39 23.72 -27.90 -3.20
CA TRP A 39 23.05 -27.71 -1.92
C TRP A 39 23.72 -26.56 -1.14
N ILE A 40 23.21 -25.35 -1.35
CA ILE A 40 23.55 -24.20 -0.52
C ILE A 40 22.42 -24.04 0.50
N SER A 41 22.74 -24.16 1.79
CA SER A 41 21.83 -23.84 2.89
C SER A 41 21.65 -22.33 2.99
N GLN A 42 20.98 -21.75 2.00
CA GLN A 42 20.68 -20.32 1.95
C GLN A 42 19.19 -20.13 2.20
N THR A 43 18.83 -19.13 3.00
CA THR A 43 17.44 -18.72 3.19
C THR A 43 16.85 -18.42 1.81
N LEU A 44 15.72 -19.05 1.49
CA LEU A 44 15.06 -18.85 0.19
C LEU A 44 14.51 -17.44 0.14
N HIS A 45 14.90 -16.65 -0.86
CA HIS A 45 14.55 -15.23 -0.93
C HIS A 45 13.28 -14.97 -1.74
N ASN A 46 12.85 -15.95 -2.55
CA ASN A 46 11.71 -15.82 -3.45
C ASN A 46 10.77 -17.05 -3.38
N PRO A 47 9.44 -16.86 -3.39
CA PRO A 47 8.45 -17.93 -3.55
C PRO A 47 8.76 -18.91 -4.69
N ILE A 48 9.29 -18.43 -5.82
CA ILE A 48 9.61 -19.24 -7.00
C ILE A 48 10.76 -20.22 -6.69
N GLU A 49 11.79 -19.76 -5.98
CA GLU A 49 12.92 -20.59 -5.54
C GLU A 49 12.43 -21.65 -4.55
N ALA A 50 11.55 -21.27 -3.62
CA ALA A 50 10.96 -22.20 -2.66
C ALA A 50 10.12 -23.30 -3.33
N LEU A 51 9.35 -22.96 -4.37
CA LEU A 51 8.61 -23.94 -5.16
C LEU A 51 9.54 -24.89 -5.92
N SER A 52 10.60 -24.36 -6.52
CA SER A 52 11.60 -25.14 -7.27
C SER A 52 12.34 -26.12 -6.36
N GLN A 53 12.82 -25.65 -5.21
CA GLN A 53 13.46 -26.46 -4.17
C GLN A 53 12.51 -27.52 -3.60
N SER A 54 11.26 -27.14 -3.30
CA SER A 54 10.24 -28.09 -2.84
C SER A 54 9.98 -29.20 -3.86
N THR A 55 9.93 -28.84 -5.15
CA THR A 55 9.73 -29.80 -6.25
C THR A 55 10.92 -30.74 -6.40
N LEU A 56 12.14 -30.20 -6.31
CA LEU A 56 13.36 -31.00 -6.33
C LEU A 56 13.38 -32.02 -5.19
N VAL A 57 13.09 -31.58 -3.96
CA VAL A 57 12.99 -32.45 -2.78
C VAL A 57 11.95 -33.54 -3.01
N LYS A 58 10.73 -33.20 -3.43
CA LYS A 58 9.67 -34.19 -3.76
C LYS A 58 10.11 -35.20 -4.83
N SER A 59 10.79 -34.75 -5.88
CA SER A 59 11.25 -35.63 -6.97
C SER A 59 12.33 -36.62 -6.50
N ARG A 60 13.16 -36.23 -5.52
CA ARG A 60 14.14 -37.12 -4.90
C ARG A 60 13.45 -38.12 -3.98
N MET A 61 12.44 -37.66 -3.24
CA MET A 61 11.61 -38.52 -2.40
C MET A 61 10.92 -39.63 -3.21
N ALA A 62 10.35 -39.30 -4.37
CA ALA A 62 9.67 -40.27 -5.23
C ALA A 62 10.60 -41.35 -5.83
N ARG A 63 11.91 -41.08 -5.90
CA ARG A 63 12.92 -41.98 -6.49
C ARG A 63 13.62 -42.88 -5.47
N HIS A 64 13.32 -42.71 -4.18
CA HIS A 64 13.96 -43.46 -3.10
C HIS A 64 13.46 -44.92 -3.06
N GLN A 65 14.37 -45.89 -3.18
CA GLN A 65 14.04 -47.32 -3.38
C GLN A 65 14.06 -48.19 -2.12
N SER A 66 14.44 -47.69 -0.94
CA SER A 66 14.43 -48.50 0.29
C SER A 66 13.07 -48.45 1.01
N SER A 67 12.72 -49.61 1.60
CA SER A 67 11.42 -49.97 2.17
C SER A 67 10.94 -49.07 3.31
N SER A 68 9.65 -48.74 3.22
CA SER A 68 8.83 -47.91 4.13
C SER A 68 9.34 -46.48 4.37
N PRO A 69 8.44 -45.50 4.59
CA PRO A 69 8.86 -44.13 4.84
C PRO A 69 9.60 -44.09 6.18
N THR A 70 10.91 -43.87 6.18
CA THR A 70 11.63 -43.48 7.39
C THR A 70 10.93 -42.22 7.96
N PRO A 71 10.70 -42.11 9.28
CA PRO A 71 10.08 -40.94 9.91
C PRO A 71 10.67 -39.58 9.49
N ILE A 72 11.91 -39.57 9.01
CA ILE A 72 12.60 -38.41 8.44
C ILE A 72 11.87 -37.81 7.21
N PHE A 73 11.15 -38.62 6.43
CA PHE A 73 10.47 -38.17 5.21
C PHE A 73 9.23 -37.31 5.50
N GLU A 74 8.45 -37.70 6.51
CA GLU A 74 7.29 -36.92 6.95
C GLU A 74 7.74 -35.56 7.52
N ILE A 75 8.86 -35.55 8.26
CA ILE A 75 9.45 -34.33 8.79
C ILE A 75 9.88 -33.38 7.65
N ILE A 76 10.52 -33.90 6.60
CA ILE A 76 10.96 -33.09 5.44
C ILE A 76 9.74 -32.55 4.67
N LEU A 77 8.67 -33.32 4.50
CA LEU A 77 7.44 -32.84 3.86
C LEU A 77 6.77 -31.73 4.67
N ALA A 78 6.65 -31.92 5.98
CA ALA A 78 6.10 -30.92 6.88
C ALA A 78 6.93 -29.63 6.85
N LEU A 79 8.27 -29.76 6.88
CA LEU A 79 9.19 -28.63 6.75
C LEU A 79 8.99 -27.90 5.42
N ALA A 80 8.94 -28.61 4.29
CA ALA A 80 8.75 -27.99 2.97
C ALA A 80 7.41 -27.23 2.88
N LYS A 81 6.34 -27.76 3.47
CA LYS A 81 5.04 -27.07 3.56
C LYS A 81 5.13 -25.82 4.44
N GLY A 82 5.78 -25.92 5.59
CA GLY A 82 6.02 -24.80 6.51
C GLY A 82 6.84 -23.68 5.86
N THR A 83 7.95 -24.02 5.21
CA THR A 83 8.79 -23.08 4.48
C THR A 83 8.02 -22.38 3.37
N LYS A 84 7.21 -23.12 2.58
CA LYS A 84 6.37 -22.50 1.54
C LYS A 84 5.42 -21.45 2.13
N ARG A 85 4.77 -21.76 3.25
CA ARG A 85 3.87 -20.83 3.95
C ARG A 85 4.61 -19.58 4.42
N LEU A 86 5.74 -19.76 5.11
CA LEU A 86 6.55 -18.66 5.63
C LEU A 86 7.05 -17.74 4.53
N VAL A 87 7.42 -18.27 3.37
CA VAL A 87 7.87 -17.44 2.24
C VAL A 87 6.74 -16.56 1.72
N TYR A 88 5.51 -17.08 1.57
CA TYR A 88 4.36 -16.24 1.20
C TYR A 88 4.07 -15.16 2.25
N GLU A 89 4.03 -15.53 3.53
CA GLU A 89 3.82 -14.58 4.63
C GLU A 89 4.91 -13.50 4.63
N ASN A 90 6.18 -13.87 4.45
CA ASN A 90 7.29 -12.94 4.38
C ASN A 90 7.18 -11.98 3.18
N THR A 91 6.76 -12.48 2.01
CA THR A 91 6.55 -11.60 0.85
C THR A 91 5.43 -10.57 1.07
N LEU A 92 4.33 -10.98 1.71
CA LEU A 92 3.24 -10.07 2.05
C LEU A 92 3.71 -9.02 3.07
N LEU A 93 4.38 -9.47 4.14
CA LEU A 93 4.93 -8.59 5.17
C LEU A 93 5.95 -7.59 4.59
N ASN A 94 6.77 -8.00 3.64
CA ASN A 94 7.71 -7.10 2.99
C ASN A 94 7.00 -6.03 2.15
N ALA A 95 5.93 -6.40 1.44
CA ALA A 95 5.13 -5.45 0.68
C ALA A 95 4.41 -4.43 1.58
N GLU A 96 3.83 -4.90 2.69
CA GLU A 96 3.21 -4.05 3.71
C GLU A 96 4.24 -3.13 4.37
N ASN A 97 5.40 -3.65 4.78
CA ASN A 97 6.48 -2.85 5.36
C ASN A 97 6.93 -1.74 4.43
N HIS A 98 7.12 -2.03 3.14
CA HIS A 98 7.50 -1.01 2.17
C HIS A 98 6.42 0.07 1.99
N THR A 99 5.14 -0.33 2.02
CA THR A 99 4.01 0.61 1.98
C THR A 99 3.99 1.51 3.22
N LEU A 100 4.17 0.92 4.41
CA LEU A 100 4.25 1.64 5.67
C LEU A 100 5.44 2.58 5.73
N GLN A 101 6.61 2.17 5.24
CA GLN A 101 7.80 3.01 5.15
C GLN A 101 7.54 4.25 4.29
N LYS A 102 6.94 4.08 3.10
CA LYS A 102 6.56 5.21 2.24
C LYS A 102 5.55 6.14 2.91
N ALA A 103 4.51 5.59 3.54
CA ALA A 103 3.52 6.38 4.26
C ALA A 103 4.15 7.17 5.42
N ASN A 104 5.06 6.55 6.17
CA ASN A 104 5.81 7.19 7.25
C ASN A 104 6.74 8.29 6.75
N GLU A 105 7.39 8.10 5.60
CA GLU A 105 8.23 9.14 5.00
C GLU A 105 7.40 10.38 4.64
N VAL A 106 6.22 10.18 4.02
CA VAL A 106 5.28 11.26 3.69
C VAL A 106 4.77 11.96 4.96
N LEU A 107 4.37 11.19 5.98
CA LEU A 107 3.92 11.74 7.25
C LEU A 107 5.02 12.51 7.97
N SER A 108 6.25 11.99 7.94
CA SER A 108 7.42 12.65 8.51
C SER A 108 7.68 13.99 7.82
N LYS A 109 7.72 14.02 6.48
CA LYS A 109 7.85 15.25 5.69
C LYS A 109 6.77 16.27 6.03
N ARG A 110 5.50 15.84 6.13
CA ARG A 110 4.38 16.71 6.53
C ARG A 110 4.54 17.28 7.94
N ARG A 111 4.95 16.45 8.90
CA ARG A 111 5.21 16.88 10.28
C ARG A 111 6.35 17.88 10.34
N HIS A 112 7.43 17.65 9.60
CA HIS A 112 8.54 18.60 9.49
C HIS A 112 8.10 19.92 8.87
N ALA A 113 7.37 19.91 7.75
CA ALA A 113 6.85 21.12 7.14
C ALA A 113 5.96 21.93 8.09
N LYS A 114 5.02 21.26 8.79
CA LYS A 114 4.16 21.91 9.79
C LYS A 114 4.97 22.46 10.96
N LYS A 115 5.99 21.73 11.42
CA LYS A 115 6.89 22.19 12.48
C LYS A 115 7.69 23.42 12.03
N THR A 116 8.26 23.40 10.83
CA THR A 116 8.98 24.56 10.25
C THR A 116 8.06 25.75 10.08
N GLN A 117 6.84 25.57 9.59
CA GLN A 117 5.84 26.64 9.49
C GLN A 117 5.50 27.20 10.87
N SER A 118 5.32 26.35 11.88
CA SER A 118 5.06 26.80 13.25
C SER A 118 6.26 27.54 13.86
N HIS A 119 7.49 27.14 13.54
CA HIS A 119 8.69 27.88 13.98
C HIS A 119 8.85 29.21 13.25
N GLN A 120 8.60 29.25 11.92
CA GLN A 120 8.65 30.46 11.11
C GLN A 120 7.52 31.44 11.45
N GLY A 121 6.36 30.93 11.86
CA GLY A 121 5.25 31.75 12.36
C GLY A 121 5.52 32.45 13.68
N GLY A 122 6.65 32.13 14.35
CA GLY A 122 7.07 32.76 15.59
C GLY A 122 6.12 32.50 16.77
N VAL A 123 6.60 32.77 17.98
CA VAL A 123 5.72 33.10 19.11
C VAL A 123 5.59 34.60 19.06
N LEU A 124 4.39 35.12 18.81
CA LEU A 124 4.15 36.56 18.89
C LEU A 124 4.50 37.02 20.31
N THR A 125 5.38 38.00 20.39
CA THR A 125 5.72 38.62 21.67
C THR A 125 4.49 39.38 22.20
N GLU A 126 4.32 39.48 23.52
CA GLU A 126 3.15 40.16 24.11
C GLU A 126 2.94 41.58 23.52
N GLN A 127 4.04 42.28 23.23
CA GLN A 127 4.02 43.59 22.58
C GLN A 127 3.48 43.55 21.13
N GLU A 128 3.88 42.56 20.34
CA GLU A 128 3.39 42.41 18.96
C GLU A 128 1.89 42.06 18.94
N THR A 129 1.42 41.27 19.92
CA THR A 129 -0.02 41.02 20.06
C THR A 129 -0.80 42.28 20.44
N THR A 130 -0.28 43.11 21.35
CA THR A 130 -0.94 44.37 21.72
C THR A 130 -0.97 45.37 20.57
N ASP A 131 0.10 45.42 19.76
CA ASP A 131 0.18 46.29 18.60
C ASP A 131 -0.81 45.85 17.50
N ILE A 132 -0.94 44.53 17.26
CA ILE A 132 -1.93 43.97 16.33
C ILE A 132 -3.36 44.28 16.78
N LEU A 133 -3.66 44.11 18.08
CA LEU A 133 -5.00 44.42 18.63
C LEU A 133 -5.31 45.91 18.51
N SER A 134 -4.33 46.76 18.80
CA SER A 134 -4.46 48.21 18.68
C SER A 134 -4.71 48.64 17.22
N GLN A 135 -3.97 48.04 16.27
CA GLN A 135 -4.19 48.28 14.84
C GLN A 135 -5.57 47.83 14.38
N GLN A 136 -6.04 46.67 14.86
CA GLN A 136 -7.37 46.15 14.53
C GLN A 136 -8.49 47.03 15.08
N GLU A 137 -8.32 47.58 16.28
CA GLU A 137 -9.28 48.52 16.87
C GLU A 137 -9.33 49.84 16.10
N ILE A 138 -8.17 50.35 15.63
CA ILE A 138 -8.11 51.50 14.72
C ILE A 138 -8.83 51.21 13.41
N ASP A 139 -8.63 50.04 12.80
CA ASP A 139 -9.28 49.67 11.53
C ASP A 139 -10.80 49.53 11.70
N ILE A 140 -11.27 48.98 12.82
CA ILE A 140 -12.70 48.92 13.17
C ILE A 140 -13.27 50.33 13.34
N GLN A 141 -12.54 51.22 14.02
CA GLN A 141 -12.94 52.61 14.22
C GLN A 141 -13.02 53.37 12.89
N ILE A 142 -12.01 53.24 12.02
CA ILE A 142 -12.02 53.82 10.67
C ILE A 142 -13.22 53.31 9.88
N GLN A 143 -13.48 52.00 9.92
CA GLN A 143 -14.62 51.42 9.20
C GLN A 143 -15.97 51.90 9.75
N TYR A 144 -16.06 52.14 11.07
CA TYR A 144 -17.25 52.74 11.69
C TYR A 144 -17.41 54.20 11.25
N ASP A 145 -16.33 54.97 11.27
CA ASP A 145 -16.33 56.38 10.87
C ASP A 145 -16.60 56.55 9.38
N GLU A 146 -16.11 55.67 8.51
CA GLU A 146 -16.47 55.64 7.09
C GLU A 146 -17.96 55.33 6.87
N ARG A 147 -18.56 54.44 7.67
CA ARG A 147 -20.00 54.15 7.62
C ARG A 147 -20.86 55.30 8.14
N GLN A 148 -20.38 56.03 9.14
CA GLN A 148 -21.07 57.21 9.69
C GLN A 148 -20.89 58.45 8.80
N ASN A 149 -19.70 58.64 8.23
CA ASN A 149 -19.36 59.78 7.38
C ASN A 149 -19.79 59.58 5.90
N GLY A 150 -20.03 58.33 5.48
CA GLY A 150 -20.69 57.99 4.22
C GLY A 150 -22.14 58.52 4.12
N GLY A 151 -22.70 59.02 5.23
CA GLY A 151 -23.99 59.70 5.25
C GLY A 151 -23.97 61.16 4.75
N ASN A 152 -22.80 61.77 4.50
CA ASN A 152 -22.73 63.23 4.31
C ASN A 152 -21.95 63.73 3.09
N SER A 153 -21.71 62.89 2.08
CA SER A 153 -21.11 63.32 0.81
C SER A 153 -21.79 62.73 -0.44
N ASN A 154 -23.12 62.67 -0.45
CA ASN A 154 -23.88 62.75 -1.71
C ASN A 154 -24.43 64.17 -1.82
N ARG A 155 -23.62 65.10 -2.33
CA ARG A 155 -23.81 65.64 -3.69
C ARG A 155 -25.28 65.83 -4.04
N GLU A 156 -25.85 66.93 -3.56
CA GLU A 156 -26.22 68.03 -4.44
C GLU A 156 -26.54 67.60 -5.89
N SER A 157 -27.64 66.87 -6.02
CA SER A 157 -28.36 66.65 -7.27
C SER A 157 -29.70 66.00 -6.94
N SER A 158 -30.50 66.68 -6.11
CA SER A 158 -31.95 66.54 -6.18
C SER A 158 -32.37 67.07 -7.55
N THR A 159 -32.23 66.20 -8.55
CA THR A 159 -32.83 66.34 -9.87
C THR A 159 -34.27 66.77 -9.63
N SER A 160 -34.57 67.99 -10.09
CA SER A 160 -35.89 68.58 -9.93
C SER A 160 -36.92 67.57 -10.41
N ARG A 161 -37.91 67.24 -9.57
CA ARG A 161 -38.86 66.17 -9.90
C ARG A 161 -39.63 66.56 -11.17
N CYS A 162 -39.34 65.86 -12.26
CA CYS A 162 -40.05 66.01 -13.53
C CYS A 162 -41.30 65.12 -13.57
N CYS A 163 -42.33 65.58 -14.26
CA CYS A 163 -43.51 64.78 -14.56
C CYS A 163 -43.11 63.57 -15.42
N SER A 164 -43.41 62.34 -14.98
CA SER A 164 -43.08 61.12 -15.72
C SER A 164 -43.78 60.97 -17.08
N LYS A 165 -44.83 61.76 -17.35
CA LYS A 165 -45.54 61.77 -18.64
C LYS A 165 -44.93 62.72 -19.67
N CYS A 166 -44.44 63.89 -19.27
CA CYS A 166 -43.97 64.92 -20.22
C CYS A 166 -42.57 65.47 -19.95
N GLY A 167 -41.89 64.99 -18.90
CA GLY A 167 -40.52 65.37 -18.55
C GLY A 167 -40.35 66.79 -18.01
N LYS A 168 -41.43 67.59 -17.86
CA LYS A 168 -41.36 68.95 -17.33
C LYS A 168 -41.51 68.99 -15.81
N THR A 169 -40.84 69.93 -15.16
CA THR A 169 -40.97 70.22 -13.72
C THR A 169 -42.21 71.08 -13.43
N GLY A 170 -42.65 71.13 -12.17
CA GLY A 170 -43.77 71.99 -11.72
C GLY A 170 -45.15 71.33 -11.69
N HIS A 171 -45.30 70.08 -12.15
CA HIS A 171 -46.52 69.29 -12.02
C HIS A 171 -46.21 67.78 -11.99
N ASN A 172 -47.21 66.95 -11.65
CA ASN A 172 -47.07 65.49 -11.63
C ASN A 172 -47.90 64.83 -12.74
N SER A 173 -47.76 63.51 -12.92
CA SER A 173 -48.44 62.76 -13.99
C SER A 173 -49.97 62.75 -13.90
N ARG A 174 -50.55 63.09 -12.73
CA ARG A 174 -51.99 63.16 -12.49
C ARG A 174 -52.58 64.50 -12.91
N THR A 175 -51.77 65.56 -12.95
CA THR A 175 -52.17 66.92 -13.36
C THR A 175 -51.58 67.34 -14.71
N CYS A 176 -51.00 66.39 -15.45
CA CYS A 176 -50.41 66.65 -16.76
C CYS A 176 -51.50 66.83 -17.83
N GLN A 177 -51.54 68.01 -18.45
CA GLN A 177 -52.48 68.35 -19.52
C GLN A 177 -52.11 67.75 -20.88
N ASN A 178 -50.93 67.14 -21.03
CA ASN A 178 -50.54 66.38 -22.21
C ASN A 178 -51.08 64.94 -22.10
N SER A 179 -52.38 64.75 -22.29
CA SER A 179 -52.93 63.45 -22.63
C SER A 179 -52.56 63.15 -24.09
N ILE A 180 -51.44 62.44 -24.29
CA ILE A 180 -51.16 61.80 -25.58
C ILE A 180 -52.31 60.81 -25.80
N ILE A 181 -53.16 61.12 -26.77
CA ILE A 181 -54.17 60.23 -27.33
C ILE A 181 -53.40 59.04 -27.91
N ASP A 182 -53.72 57.83 -27.45
CA ASP A 182 -53.19 56.59 -28.01
C ASP A 182 -53.68 56.45 -29.46
N PRO A 183 -52.79 56.41 -30.48
CA PRO A 183 -53.20 56.26 -31.87
C PRO A 183 -53.80 54.87 -32.20
N ARG A 184 -53.97 53.96 -31.22
CA ARG A 184 -54.44 52.58 -31.44
C ARG A 184 -55.94 52.34 -31.24
N LEU A 185 -56.77 53.38 -31.14
CA LEU A 185 -58.24 53.26 -31.06
C LEU A 185 -58.98 54.04 -32.16
N LEU A 186 -58.49 53.95 -33.39
CA LEU A 186 -59.30 54.18 -34.59
C LEU A 186 -59.17 52.95 -35.48
N ASP A 187 -60.00 51.93 -35.19
CA ASP A 187 -60.59 50.99 -36.15
C ASP A 187 -61.29 49.86 -35.37
N SER A 188 -62.56 50.10 -35.01
CA SER A 188 -63.71 49.17 -34.93
C SER A 188 -64.89 49.84 -34.26
#